data_AF-A0A6L3XQG5-F1
#
_entry.id   AF-A0A6L3XQG5-F1
#
_cell.length_a   1.000
_cell.length_b   1.000
_cell.length_c   1.000
_cell.angle_alpha   90.00
_cell.angle_beta   90.00
_cell.angle_gamma   90.00
#
_symmetry.space_group_name_H-M   'P 1'
#
loop_
_entity.id
_entity.type
_entity.pdbx_description
1 polymer ?
#
loop_
_entity_poly.entity_id
_entity_poly.type
_entity_poly.pdbx_seq_one_letter_code
_entity_poly.pdbx_strand_id
1 'polypeptide(L)' 'SGEWYNTRYVPKELIDSILHSPAVEAGQKEKLQKMVTTKGQLSFYDVFTLSRSTAA' A
#
# COMPACT_ATOMS: atom_id res chain seq x y z
N SER A 1 10.34 12.43 19.77
CA SER A 1 9.61 13.09 18.67
C SER A 1 8.59 12.12 18.08
N GLY A 2 7.36 12.14 18.59
CA GLY A 2 6.28 11.21 18.25
C GLY A 2 5.52 11.55 16.97
N GLU A 3 6.17 12.26 16.04
CA GLU A 3 5.55 12.85 14.84
C GLU A 3 5.47 11.86 13.66
N TRP A 4 6.02 10.66 13.82
CA TRP A 4 6.04 9.62 12.78
C TRP A 4 4.72 8.84 12.67
N TYR A 5 3.85 8.93 13.70
CA TYR A 5 2.56 8.22 13.74
C TYR A 5 1.37 9.05 13.28
N ASN A 6 1.58 10.33 12.92
CA ASN A 6 0.50 11.23 12.54
C ASN A 6 0.36 11.27 11.01
N THR A 7 -0.32 10.27 10.46
CA THR A 7 -1.17 10.47 9.28
C THR A 7 -0.47 10.99 8.01
N ARG A 8 0.69 10.43 7.65
CA ARG A 8 1.25 10.67 6.32
C ARG A 8 0.73 9.59 5.38
N TYR A 9 -0.18 9.98 4.50
CA TYR A 9 -0.55 9.18 3.35
C TYR A 9 0.70 8.64 2.66
N VAL A 10 0.59 7.41 2.15
CA VAL A 10 1.68 6.77 1.42
C VAL A 10 1.96 7.60 0.16
N PRO A 11 3.22 8.03 -0.06
CA PRO A 11 3.55 8.77 -1.26
C PRO A 11 3.31 7.91 -2.49
N LYS A 12 2.85 8.53 -3.57
CA LYS A 12 2.57 7.84 -4.85
C LYS A 12 3.81 7.10 -5.37
N GLU A 13 5.01 7.63 -5.12
CA GLU A 13 6.29 7.00 -5.46
C GLU A 13 6.48 5.64 -4.78
N LEU A 14 6.04 5.48 -3.52
CA LEU A 14 6.13 4.18 -2.85
C LEU A 14 5.15 3.18 -3.47
N ILE A 15 3.94 3.63 -3.81
CA ILE A 15 2.96 2.80 -4.52
C ILE A 15 3.54 2.33 -5.85
N ASP A 16 4.11 3.24 -6.63
CA ASP A 16 4.74 2.93 -7.92
C ASP A 16 5.90 1.92 -7.76
N SER A 17 6.75 2.15 -6.77
CA SER A 17 7.84 1.22 -6.42
C SER A 17 7.32 -0.17 -6.05
N ILE A 18 6.20 -0.28 -5.32
CA ILE A 18 5.56 -1.56 -4.98
C ILE A 18 5.02 -2.25 -6.23
N LEU A 19 4.40 -1.50 -7.15
CA LEU A 19 3.88 -2.03 -8.42
C LEU A 19 4.99 -2.51 -9.36
N HIS A 20 6.15 -1.87 -9.34
CA HIS A 20 7.31 -2.24 -10.15
C HIS A 20 8.20 -3.30 -9.48
N SER A 21 8.07 -3.51 -8.17
CA SER A 21 8.89 -4.47 -7.44
C SER A 21 8.61 -5.91 -7.89
N PRO A 22 9.62 -6.71 -8.23
CA PRO A 22 9.45 -8.13 -8.55
C PRO A 22 9.15 -8.98 -7.31
N ALA A 23 9.38 -8.45 -6.10
CA ALA A 23 9.13 -9.15 -4.84
C ALA A 23 7.65 -9.17 -4.42
N VAL A 24 6.78 -8.47 -5.15
CA VAL A 24 5.35 -8.35 -4.84
C VAL A 24 4.56 -9.13 -5.88
N GLU A 25 3.70 -10.03 -5.40
CA GLU A 25 2.90 -10.88 -6.29
C GLU A 25 1.89 -10.06 -7.08
N ALA A 26 1.56 -10.52 -8.30
CA ALA A 26 0.61 -9.84 -9.18
C ALA A 26 -0.75 -9.56 -8.48
N GLY A 27 -1.27 -10.53 -7.73
CA GLY A 27 -2.52 -10.37 -6.99
C GLY A 27 -2.47 -9.30 -5.89
N GLN A 28 -1.31 -9.07 -5.27
CA GLN A 28 -1.15 -7.96 -4.32
C GLN A 28 -1.09 -6.61 -5.04
N LYS A 29 -0.42 -6.54 -6.20
CA LYS A 29 -0.35 -5.34 -7.04
C LYS A 29 -1.73 -4.93 -7.57
N GLU A 30 -2.55 -5.89 -7.98
CA GLU A 30 -3.93 -5.64 -8.43
C GLU A 30 -4.80 -5.11 -7.30
N LYS A 31 -4.72 -5.70 -6.10
CA LYS A 31 -5.41 -5.20 -4.91
C LYS A 31 -4.97 -3.77 -4.58
N LEU A 32 -3.68 -3.47 -4.69
CA LEU A 32 -3.13 -2.15 -4.38
C LEU A 32 -3.65 -1.10 -5.35
N GLN A 33 -3.60 -1.40 -6.65
CA GLN A 33 -4.19 -0.53 -7.69
C GLN A 33 -5.68 -0.29 -7.46
N LYS A 34 -6.44 -1.34 -7.12
CA LYS A 34 -7.87 -1.20 -6.81
C LYS A 34 -8.10 -0.26 -5.63
N MET A 35 -7.34 -0.41 -4.54
CA MET A 35 -7.45 0.46 -3.37
C MET A 35 -7.08 1.90 -3.70
N VAL A 36 -6.04 2.14 -4.51
CA VAL A 36 -5.69 3.49 -4.98
C VAL A 36 -6.83 4.10 -5.79
N THR A 37 -7.47 3.34 -6.68
CA THR A 37 -8.60 3.85 -7.49
C THR A 37 -9.85 4.10 -6.65
N THR A 38 -10.14 3.26 -5.64
CA THR A 38 -11.35 3.40 -4.81
C THR A 38 -11.21 4.43 -3.69
N LYS A 39 -10.04 4.49 -3.04
CA LYS A 39 -9.80 5.35 -1.86
C LYS A 39 -9.01 6.61 -2.21
N GLY A 40 -8.30 6.64 -3.33
CA GLY A 40 -7.39 7.70 -3.71
C GLY A 40 -6.09 7.65 -2.94
N GLN A 41 -6.12 8.10 -1.68
CA GLN A 41 -4.94 8.14 -0.82
C GLN A 41 -4.93 6.97 0.17
N LEU A 42 -3.85 6.18 0.12
CA LEU A 42 -3.64 5.06 1.04
C LEU A 42 -2.87 5.53 2.26
N SER A 43 -3.22 4.97 3.43
CA SER A 43 -2.43 5.07 4.64
C SER A 43 -1.43 3.91 4.72
N PHE A 44 -0.44 4.02 5.61
CA PHE A 44 0.49 2.92 5.86
C PHE A 44 -0.24 1.61 6.22
N TYR A 45 -1.32 1.69 7.00
CA TYR A 45 -2.09 0.52 7.39
C TYR A 45 -2.80 -0.15 6.21
N ASP A 46 -3.29 0.61 5.24
CA ASP A 46 -3.93 0.05 4.03
C ASP A 46 -2.93 -0.83 3.25
N VAL A 47 -1.67 -0.39 3.15
CA VAL A 47 -0.62 -1.14 2.45
C VAL A 47 -0.12 -2.32 3.29
N PHE A 48 0.03 -2.13 4.60
CA PHE A 48 0.45 -3.20 5.52
C PHE A 48 -0.57 -4.34 5.59
N THR A 49 -1.86 -4.04 5.69
CA THR A 49 -2.91 -5.06 5.71
C THR A 49 -3.00 -5.79 4.37
N LEU A 50 -2.77 -5.09 3.26
CA LEU A 50 -2.73 -5.69 1.92
C LEU A 50 -1.60 -6.72 1.76
N SER A 51 -0.45 -6.49 2.39
CA SER A 51 0.63 -7.48 2.46
C SER A 51 0.22 -8.71 3.28
N ARG A 52 -0.59 -8.52 4.33
CA ARG A 52 -0.95 -9.55 5.31
C ARG A 52 -2.22 -10.34 4.96
N SER A 53 -3.07 -9.87 4.05
CA SER A 53 -4.29 -10.58 3.59
C SER A 53 -4.01 -11.84 2.75
N THR A 54 -2.90 -12.53 3.02
CA THR A 54 -2.56 -13.89 2.59
C THR A 54 -2.55 -14.87 3.79
N ALA A 55 -3.32 -14.56 4.84
CA ALA A 55 -3.53 -15.43 5.98
C ALA A 55 -5.04 -15.52 6.29
N ALA A 56 -5.73 -16.37 5.55
CA ALA A 56 -7.01 -16.97 5.91
C ALA A 56 -7.08 -18.37 5.28
#